data_AF-A0AAN8J1T4-F1
#
_entry.id   AF-A0AAN8J1T4-F1
#
_cell.length_a   1.000
_cell.length_b   1.000
_cell.length_c   1.000
_cell.angle_alpha   90.00
_cell.angle_beta   90.00
_cell.angle_gamma   90.00
#
_symmetry.space_group_name_H-M   'P 1'
#
loop_
_entity.id
_entity.type
_entity.pdbx_description
1 polymer ?
#
loop_
_entity_poly.entity_id
_entity_poly.type
_entity_poly.pdbx_seq_one_letter_code
_entity_poly.pdbx_strand_id
1 'polypeptide(L)'
;MDKFRPVFKLSKEKKAEIDKKLKEIEDRQDDNVEHLEGTEVVFYRFDESADYFSRSVFEIATRQWQGASCIDFTWENDNKAENSIVSIKEQGCWSYVGRVSGEQPLSLGDGCDQAGIAAHELGHALGLFHTMSRYDRDTFITPVIENVEEGFIDQYIKRLLKPQVTTDIPTIRAVLCIMERQECICPSGYGRALCNESPKGCGQTYMAKETEQFLIDKLGFPSNVRYEYLFCNHWIEAPQGKKIEVKVSSISYGFAHDGCILGGVEIKSSKDQIPTAYRFCSHNDRNTVLVSGSNRVPVITFNRFNQQQVILEYKIAQ
;
A
#
# COMPACT_ATOMS: atom_id res chain seq x y z
N MET A 1 -0.71 26.15 -16.78
CA MET A 1 -0.09 26.95 -15.69
C MET A 1 -0.09 26.08 -14.46
N ASP A 2 1.06 25.46 -14.19
CA ASP A 2 1.29 24.63 -13.01
C ASP A 2 1.14 25.47 -11.74
N LYS A 3 0.16 25.13 -10.90
CA LYS A 3 0.11 25.57 -9.51
C LYS A 3 0.37 24.37 -8.61
N PHE A 4 1.58 23.83 -8.70
CA PHE A 4 2.13 23.14 -7.54
C PHE A 4 2.15 24.15 -6.39
N ARG A 5 1.59 23.78 -5.23
CA ARG A 5 1.76 24.57 -4.01
C ARG A 5 3.26 24.82 -3.81
N PRO A 6 3.68 26.04 -3.43
CA PRO A 6 5.10 26.30 -3.22
C PRO A 6 5.63 25.34 -2.17
N VAL A 7 6.66 24.58 -2.54
CA VAL A 7 7.53 23.88 -1.59
C VAL A 7 8.05 24.98 -0.66
N PHE A 8 7.56 25.01 0.58
CA PHE A 8 8.09 25.92 1.58
C PHE A 8 9.56 25.54 1.79
N LYS A 9 10.47 26.33 1.22
CA LYS A 9 11.89 26.21 1.54
C LYS A 9 12.04 26.54 3.01
N LEU A 10 12.25 25.51 3.81
CA LEU A 10 12.64 25.65 5.21
C LEU A 10 13.90 26.51 5.31
N SER A 11 13.96 27.36 6.35
CA SER A 11 15.18 28.10 6.66
C SER A 11 16.32 27.10 6.93
N LYS A 12 17.56 27.48 6.63
CA LYS A 12 18.74 26.63 6.90
C LYS A 12 18.81 26.19 8.37
N GLU A 13 18.36 27.05 9.27
CA GLU A 13 18.28 26.80 10.71
C GLU A 13 17.26 25.70 11.05
N LYS A 14 16.06 25.75 10.48
CA LYS A 14 15.03 24.74 10.73
C LYS A 14 15.39 23.38 10.12
N LYS A 15 16.10 23.37 8.98
CA LYS A 15 16.69 22.14 8.42
C LYS A 15 17.74 21.53 9.35
N ALA A 16 18.68 22.33 9.86
CA ALA A 16 19.70 21.85 10.79
C ALA A 16 19.10 21.33 12.11
N GLU A 17 18.00 21.93 12.58
CA GLU A 17 17.27 21.46 13.76
C GLU A 17 16.59 20.11 13.52
N ILE A 18 15.94 19.94 12.36
CA ILE A 18 15.34 18.65 11.95
C ILE A 18 16.42 17.58 11.82
N ASP A 19 17.52 17.86 11.12
CA ASP A 19 18.63 16.91 10.94
C ASP A 19 19.24 16.50 12.30
N LYS A 20 19.35 17.44 13.24
CA LYS A 20 19.82 17.17 14.61
C LYS A 20 18.83 16.29 15.38
N LYS A 21 17.52 16.59 15.34
CA LYS A 21 16.47 15.78 15.98
C LYS A 21 16.44 14.36 15.41
N LEU A 22 16.55 14.22 14.08
CA LEU A 22 16.62 12.92 13.42
C LEU A 22 17.80 12.10 13.94
N LYS A 23 19.00 12.70 14.00
CA LYS A 23 20.19 12.04 14.51
C LYS A 23 20.05 11.64 15.99
N GLU A 24 19.48 12.51 16.83
CA GLU A 24 19.22 12.20 18.24
C GLU A 24 18.19 11.09 18.43
N ILE A 25 17.24 10.90 17.50
CA ILE A 25 16.28 9.80 17.58
C ILE A 25 16.89 8.51 16.99
N GLU A 26 17.69 8.60 15.93
CA GLU A 26 18.47 7.49 15.37
C GLU A 26 19.44 6.92 16.42
N ASP A 27 20.17 7.79 17.14
CA ASP A 27 21.11 7.40 18.20
C ASP A 27 20.40 6.84 19.45
N ARG A 28 19.09 7.11 19.62
CA ARG A 28 18.26 6.61 20.74
C ARG A 28 17.52 5.30 20.44
N GLN A 29 17.68 4.72 19.25
CA GLN A 29 16.99 3.47 18.92
C GLN A 29 17.46 2.34 19.84
N ASP A 30 16.60 2.01 20.80
CA ASP A 30 16.68 0.79 21.58
C ASP A 30 16.09 -0.33 20.71
N ASP A 31 16.94 -1.11 20.06
CA ASP A 31 16.54 -2.18 19.15
C ASP A 31 16.04 -3.45 19.87
N ASN A 32 15.70 -3.34 21.15
CA ASN A 32 15.05 -4.37 21.96
C ASN A 32 13.56 -4.51 21.62
N VAL A 33 13.22 -4.57 20.34
CA VAL A 33 11.88 -4.96 19.89
C VAL A 33 11.81 -6.48 19.97
N GLU A 34 10.93 -7.00 20.81
CA GLU A 34 10.62 -8.41 20.84
C GLU A 34 9.79 -8.76 19.60
N HIS A 35 10.47 -9.32 18.61
CA HIS A 35 9.82 -9.82 17.40
C HIS A 35 9.22 -11.19 17.71
N LEU A 36 7.98 -11.40 17.29
CA LEU A 36 7.32 -12.69 17.45
C LEU A 36 7.94 -13.67 16.43
N GLU A 37 8.63 -14.71 16.90
CA GLU A 37 9.30 -15.69 16.04
C GLU A 37 8.31 -16.74 15.50
N GLY A 38 8.68 -17.36 14.36
CA GLY A 38 7.80 -18.13 13.47
C GLY A 38 7.21 -19.44 13.98
N THR A 39 6.94 -19.59 15.28
CA THR A 39 6.14 -20.69 15.86
C THR A 39 5.23 -20.23 16.99
N GLU A 40 5.16 -18.92 17.27
CA GLU A 40 4.42 -18.40 18.40
C GLU A 40 2.92 -18.25 18.09
N VAL A 41 2.11 -18.73 19.02
CA VAL A 41 0.66 -18.48 19.03
C VAL A 41 0.44 -17.05 19.50
N VAL A 42 -0.13 -16.23 18.62
CA VAL A 42 -0.53 -14.86 18.91
C VAL A 42 -1.98 -14.87 19.35
N PHE A 43 -2.19 -14.70 20.65
CA PHE A 43 -3.53 -14.58 21.19
C PHE A 43 -4.13 -13.22 20.87
N TYR A 44 -5.40 -13.20 20.49
CA TYR A 44 -6.13 -11.96 20.29
C TYR A 44 -7.52 -12.00 20.89
N ARG A 45 -8.05 -10.81 21.17
CA ARG A 45 -9.40 -10.60 21.68
C ARG A 45 -10.00 -9.31 21.12
N PHE A 46 -11.30 -9.15 21.32
CA PHE A 46 -12.05 -7.97 20.92
C PHE A 46 -12.56 -7.24 22.15
N ASP A 47 -12.23 -5.96 22.23
CA ASP A 47 -12.85 -5.06 23.20
C ASP A 47 -14.33 -4.79 22.84
N GLU A 48 -15.10 -4.28 23.80
CA GLU A 48 -16.50 -3.89 23.57
C GLU A 48 -16.64 -2.77 22.54
N SER A 49 -15.63 -1.90 22.40
CA SER A 49 -15.60 -0.84 21.38
C SER A 49 -15.47 -1.36 19.95
N ALA A 50 -14.91 -2.56 19.74
CA ALA A 50 -14.72 -3.13 18.42
C ALA A 50 -16.08 -3.53 17.82
N ASP A 51 -16.52 -2.80 16.80
CA ASP A 51 -17.77 -3.07 16.09
C ASP A 51 -17.69 -4.30 15.17
N TYR A 52 -18.83 -4.69 14.60
CA TYR A 52 -18.90 -5.83 13.69
C TYR A 52 -17.92 -5.75 12.51
N PHE A 53 -17.70 -4.54 11.97
CA PHE A 53 -16.86 -4.32 10.78
C PHE A 53 -15.38 -4.50 11.11
N SER A 54 -14.89 -3.82 12.15
CA SER A 54 -13.51 -3.92 12.65
C SER A 54 -13.15 -5.36 13.03
N ARG A 55 -14.05 -6.07 13.74
CA ARG A 55 -13.88 -7.50 14.06
C ARG A 55 -13.73 -8.36 12.80
N SER A 56 -14.61 -8.15 11.82
CA SER A 56 -14.61 -8.94 10.58
C SER A 56 -13.31 -8.76 9.79
N VAL A 57 -12.83 -7.52 9.63
CA VAL A 57 -11.58 -7.28 8.89
C VAL A 57 -10.34 -7.72 9.65
N PHE A 58 -10.37 -7.65 10.99
CA PHE A 58 -9.31 -8.22 11.83
C PHE A 58 -9.20 -9.73 11.61
N GLU A 59 -10.31 -10.47 11.64
CA GLU A 59 -10.30 -11.92 11.41
C GLU A 59 -9.90 -12.30 9.97
N ILE A 60 -10.26 -11.49 8.97
CA ILE A 60 -9.76 -11.71 7.60
C ILE A 60 -8.24 -11.51 7.56
N ALA A 61 -7.74 -10.47 8.23
CA ALA A 61 -6.32 -10.18 8.28
C ALA A 61 -5.50 -11.24 9.04
N THR A 62 -6.01 -11.78 10.16
CA THR A 62 -5.35 -12.89 10.86
C THR A 62 -5.25 -14.12 9.96
N ARG A 63 -6.32 -14.46 9.22
CA ARG A 63 -6.30 -15.56 8.25
C ARG A 63 -5.33 -15.30 7.10
N GLN A 64 -5.20 -14.05 6.64
CA GLN A 64 -4.19 -13.69 5.64
C GLN A 64 -2.79 -13.98 6.18
N TRP A 65 -2.50 -13.58 7.42
CA TRP A 65 -1.22 -13.85 8.09
C TRP A 65 -0.96 -15.34 8.37
N GLN A 66 -1.94 -16.09 8.86
CA GLN A 66 -1.84 -17.54 9.08
C GLN A 66 -1.67 -18.31 7.78
N GLY A 67 -2.40 -17.87 6.75
CA GLY A 67 -2.19 -18.36 5.40
C GLY A 67 -0.77 -18.04 4.92
N ALA A 68 -0.18 -16.94 5.41
CA ALA A 68 1.05 -16.32 4.92
C ALA A 68 2.36 -16.69 5.55
N SER A 69 2.29 -17.24 6.74
CA SER A 69 3.44 -17.32 7.61
C SER A 69 3.23 -18.49 8.54
N CYS A 70 4.22 -18.75 9.37
CA CYS A 70 4.11 -19.73 10.43
C CYS A 70 3.47 -19.16 11.71
N ILE A 71 2.98 -17.92 11.67
CA ILE A 71 2.28 -17.28 12.79
C ILE A 71 0.89 -17.88 12.92
N ASP A 72 0.52 -18.26 14.14
CA ASP A 72 -0.81 -18.78 14.44
C ASP A 72 -1.60 -17.79 15.29
N PHE A 73 -2.72 -17.28 14.77
CA PHE A 73 -3.59 -16.38 15.51
C PHE A 73 -4.71 -17.17 16.18
N THR A 74 -4.76 -17.12 17.50
CA THR A 74 -5.79 -17.80 18.30
C THR A 74 -6.66 -16.79 19.01
N TRP A 75 -7.97 -16.88 18.79
CA TRP A 75 -8.94 -16.12 19.54
C TRP A 75 -9.05 -16.68 20.96
N GLU A 76 -8.86 -15.84 21.97
CA GLU A 76 -8.94 -16.23 23.38
C GLU A 76 -9.83 -15.25 24.15
N ASN A 77 -10.94 -15.76 24.68
CA ASN A 77 -11.95 -14.96 25.38
C ASN A 77 -11.89 -15.12 26.90
N ASP A 78 -11.14 -16.10 27.42
CA ASP A 78 -11.07 -16.36 28.85
C ASP A 78 -10.04 -15.50 29.59
N ASN A 79 -9.36 -14.57 28.89
CA ASN A 79 -8.26 -13.73 29.40
C ASN A 79 -7.16 -14.54 30.11
N LYS A 80 -6.91 -15.77 29.64
CA LYS A 80 -5.88 -16.67 30.21
C LYS A 80 -4.51 -16.47 29.59
N ALA A 81 -4.44 -15.84 28.42
CA ALA A 81 -3.19 -15.54 27.75
C ALA A 81 -2.47 -14.41 28.51
N GLU A 82 -1.22 -14.65 28.90
CA GLU A 82 -0.38 -13.63 29.55
C GLU A 82 -0.17 -12.42 28.64
N ASN A 83 -0.10 -12.64 27.32
CA ASN A 83 0.05 -11.59 26.34
C ASN A 83 -0.96 -11.76 25.22
N SER A 84 -1.59 -10.66 24.79
CA SER A 84 -2.58 -10.70 23.71
C SER A 84 -2.72 -9.37 22.98
N ILE A 85 -3.11 -9.44 21.71
CA ILE A 85 -3.54 -8.27 20.94
C ILE A 85 -5.01 -8.01 21.23
N VAL A 86 -5.33 -6.78 21.60
CA VAL A 86 -6.69 -6.33 21.91
C VAL A 86 -7.14 -5.41 20.80
N SER A 87 -8.01 -5.90 19.91
CA SER A 87 -8.58 -5.05 18.87
C SER A 87 -9.60 -4.12 19.51
N ILE A 88 -9.36 -2.81 19.38
CA ILE A 88 -10.18 -1.73 19.91
C ILE A 88 -10.61 -0.77 18.79
N LYS A 89 -11.58 0.10 19.06
CA LYS A 89 -12.01 1.14 18.14
C LYS A 89 -11.75 2.54 18.72
N GLU A 90 -10.55 3.06 18.47
CA GLU A 90 -10.17 4.43 18.83
C GLU A 90 -10.03 5.33 17.58
N GLN A 91 -9.49 6.53 17.74
CA GLN A 91 -9.20 7.40 16.59
C GLN A 91 -7.96 6.89 15.83
N GLY A 92 -8.14 6.64 14.54
CA GLY A 92 -7.08 6.20 13.63
C GLY A 92 -6.82 4.70 13.65
N CYS A 93 -5.93 4.29 12.75
CA CYS A 93 -5.42 2.93 12.63
C CYS A 93 -3.99 2.92 13.19
N TRP A 94 -3.73 2.11 14.21
CA TRP A 94 -2.40 2.02 14.81
C TRP A 94 -2.23 0.74 15.62
N SER A 95 -0.98 0.31 15.78
CA SER A 95 -0.56 -0.71 16.74
C SER A 95 0.82 -0.39 17.31
N TYR A 96 1.16 -1.04 18.42
CA TYR A 96 2.55 -1.12 18.87
C TYR A 96 3.38 -1.94 17.88
N VAL A 97 4.68 -1.67 17.82
CA VAL A 97 5.60 -2.47 17.00
C VAL A 97 6.22 -3.58 17.84
N GLY A 98 5.88 -4.82 17.54
CA GLY A 98 6.32 -6.02 18.26
C GLY A 98 5.47 -6.33 19.49
N ARG A 99 5.92 -7.32 20.26
CA ARG A 99 5.27 -7.72 21.51
C ARG A 99 5.54 -6.67 22.58
N VAL A 100 4.48 -6.20 23.21
CA VAL A 100 4.53 -5.44 24.46
C VAL A 100 4.09 -6.38 25.59
N SER A 101 4.72 -6.27 26.76
CA SER A 101 4.36 -7.11 27.90
C SER A 101 2.87 -6.97 28.25
N GLY A 102 2.16 -8.08 28.36
CA GLY A 102 0.75 -8.11 28.71
C GLY A 102 -0.17 -7.91 27.51
N GLU A 103 -1.28 -7.25 27.76
CA GLU A 103 -2.31 -6.96 26.76
C GLU A 103 -1.94 -5.68 26.00
N GLN A 104 -1.85 -5.76 24.67
CA GLN A 104 -1.50 -4.61 23.83
C GLN A 104 -2.68 -4.20 22.93
N PRO A 105 -3.12 -2.94 22.97
CA PRO A 105 -4.18 -2.49 22.09
C PRO A 105 -3.70 -2.34 20.64
N LEU A 106 -4.62 -2.61 19.71
CA LEU A 106 -4.52 -2.32 18.28
C LEU A 106 -5.82 -1.63 17.86
N SER A 107 -5.72 -0.39 17.39
CA SER A 107 -6.89 0.37 16.98
C SER A 107 -7.24 0.14 15.52
N LEU A 108 -8.48 -0.29 15.28
CA LEU A 108 -9.14 -0.22 13.98
C LEU A 108 -10.30 0.75 14.05
N GLY A 109 -9.96 2.04 14.04
CA GLY A 109 -10.90 3.15 14.07
C GLY A 109 -11.75 3.32 12.80
N ASP A 110 -12.47 4.43 12.73
CA ASP A 110 -13.26 4.78 11.55
C ASP A 110 -12.37 4.93 10.30
N GLY A 111 -12.70 4.19 9.23
CA GLY A 111 -11.92 4.14 7.99
C GLY A 111 -10.84 3.04 7.94
N CYS A 112 -10.64 2.30 9.03
CA CYS A 112 -9.72 1.17 9.13
C CYS A 112 -10.37 -0.19 8.77
N ASP A 113 -11.59 -0.17 8.23
CA ASP A 113 -12.43 -1.31 7.87
C ASP A 113 -12.01 -2.00 6.55
N GLN A 114 -10.70 -2.10 6.34
CA GLN A 114 -10.09 -2.78 5.20
C GLN A 114 -9.22 -3.92 5.69
N ALA A 115 -9.37 -5.12 5.12
CA ALA A 115 -8.53 -6.25 5.47
C ALA A 115 -7.03 -5.93 5.34
N GLY A 116 -6.64 -5.16 4.30
CA GLY A 116 -5.26 -4.72 4.12
C GLY A 116 -4.76 -3.75 5.19
N ILE A 117 -5.63 -2.88 5.73
CA ILE A 117 -5.28 -1.99 6.85
C ILE A 117 -5.15 -2.81 8.13
N ALA A 118 -6.10 -3.69 8.41
CA ALA A 118 -6.02 -4.58 9.57
C ALA A 118 -4.76 -5.47 9.51
N ALA A 119 -4.40 -6.00 8.34
CA ALA A 119 -3.17 -6.77 8.14
C ALA A 119 -1.90 -5.93 8.34
N HIS A 120 -1.93 -4.66 7.94
CA HIS A 120 -0.84 -3.71 8.17
C HIS A 120 -0.64 -3.45 9.67
N GLU A 121 -1.71 -3.17 10.41
CA GLU A 121 -1.63 -2.95 11.87
C GLU A 121 -1.22 -4.23 12.62
N LEU A 122 -1.69 -5.41 12.18
CA LEU A 122 -1.19 -6.68 12.69
C LEU A 122 0.30 -6.87 12.37
N GLY A 123 0.77 -6.43 11.21
CA GLY A 123 2.18 -6.41 10.86
C GLY A 123 3.01 -5.61 11.86
N HIS A 124 2.51 -4.45 12.29
CA HIS A 124 3.12 -3.69 13.39
C HIS A 124 3.19 -4.54 14.66
N ALA A 125 2.08 -5.12 15.12
CA ALA A 125 2.07 -5.96 16.32
C ALA A 125 3.04 -7.16 16.23
N LEU A 126 3.30 -7.68 15.03
CA LEU A 126 4.28 -8.74 14.77
C LEU A 126 5.74 -8.26 14.76
N GLY A 127 5.99 -6.96 14.82
CA GLY A 127 7.34 -6.37 14.86
C GLY A 127 7.78 -5.70 13.57
N LEU A 128 6.88 -5.54 12.59
CA LEU A 128 7.24 -4.90 11.32
C LEU A 128 7.13 -3.38 11.42
N PHE A 129 8.23 -2.71 11.07
CA PHE A 129 8.26 -1.26 10.85
C PHE A 129 7.78 -0.92 9.43
N HIS A 130 7.43 0.35 9.20
CA HIS A 130 7.16 0.82 7.84
C HIS A 130 8.38 0.58 6.95
N THR A 131 8.14 0.12 5.73
CA THR A 131 9.23 -0.21 4.79
C THR A 131 10.05 1.02 4.40
N MET A 132 9.48 2.21 4.49
CA MET A 132 10.20 3.48 4.30
C MET A 132 11.19 3.80 5.43
N SER A 133 11.20 3.03 6.52
CA SER A 133 12.12 3.18 7.64
C SER A 133 13.32 2.24 7.53
N ARG A 134 13.43 1.41 6.49
CA ARG A 134 14.55 0.45 6.33
C ARG A 134 15.93 1.12 6.30
N TYR A 135 16.94 0.38 6.76
CA TYR A 135 18.35 0.77 6.73
C TYR A 135 18.91 1.02 5.32
N ASP A 136 18.31 0.44 4.29
CA ASP A 136 18.73 0.59 2.88
C ASP A 136 17.80 1.50 2.07
N ARG A 137 16.78 2.13 2.68
CA ARG A 137 15.75 2.90 1.96
C ARG A 137 16.32 3.95 1.01
N ASP A 138 17.45 4.58 1.35
CA ASP A 138 17.99 5.74 0.62
C ASP A 138 18.54 5.34 -0.76
N THR A 139 18.63 4.03 -1.04
CA THR A 139 18.92 3.48 -2.36
C THR A 139 17.69 3.45 -3.29
N PHE A 140 16.47 3.56 -2.73
CA PHE A 140 15.21 3.46 -3.45
C PHE A 140 14.37 4.74 -3.39
N ILE A 141 14.34 5.41 -2.23
CA ILE A 141 13.54 6.60 -1.98
C ILE A 141 14.36 7.66 -1.25
N THR A 142 14.06 8.93 -1.50
CA THR A 142 14.60 10.05 -0.74
C THR A 142 13.44 10.83 -0.12
N PRO A 143 13.14 10.61 1.17
CA PRO A 143 12.12 11.39 1.87
C PRO A 143 12.50 12.87 1.83
N VAL A 144 11.60 13.71 1.31
CA VAL A 144 11.73 15.17 1.38
C VAL A 144 11.12 15.60 2.71
N ILE A 145 11.87 15.40 3.80
CA ILE A 145 11.43 15.68 5.19
C ILE A 145 10.96 17.12 5.34
N GLU A 146 11.44 18.02 4.48
CA GLU A 146 10.98 19.41 4.44
C GLU A 146 9.48 19.59 4.19
N ASN A 147 8.84 18.60 3.57
CA ASN A 147 7.41 18.59 3.30
C ASN A 147 6.60 17.82 4.36
N VAL A 148 7.27 17.28 5.39
CA VAL A 148 6.63 16.49 6.46
C VAL A 148 6.26 17.43 7.60
N GLU A 149 5.04 17.27 8.12
CA GLU A 149 4.59 18.00 9.31
C GLU A 149 5.41 17.57 10.53
N GLU A 150 5.79 18.53 11.39
CA GLU A 150 6.81 18.33 12.42
C GLU A 150 6.47 17.19 13.41
N GLY A 151 5.19 16.97 13.69
CA GLY A 151 4.71 15.89 14.55
C GLY A 151 4.77 14.49 13.94
N PHE A 152 5.13 14.36 12.66
CA PHE A 152 5.22 13.08 11.94
C PHE A 152 6.65 12.73 11.50
N ILE A 153 7.64 13.55 11.85
CA ILE A 153 9.04 13.35 11.43
C ILE A 153 9.58 12.02 11.95
N ASP A 154 9.15 11.59 13.12
CA ASP A 154 9.49 10.31 13.75
C ASP A 154 9.11 9.09 12.88
N GLN A 155 8.01 9.18 12.13
CA GLN A 155 7.55 8.13 11.22
C GLN A 155 8.50 7.88 10.04
N TYR A 156 9.35 8.85 9.71
CA TYR A 156 10.29 8.77 8.59
C TYR A 156 11.72 8.44 9.04
N ILE A 157 11.91 8.07 10.30
CA ILE A 157 13.23 7.76 10.84
C ILE A 157 13.75 6.46 10.25
N LYS A 158 15.05 6.46 9.95
CA LYS A 158 15.74 5.31 9.41
C LYS A 158 16.12 4.36 10.55
N ARG A 159 15.92 3.06 10.35
CA ARG A 159 16.50 2.04 11.22
C ARG A 159 17.96 1.84 10.83
N LEU A 160 18.86 1.91 11.80
CA LEU A 160 20.31 1.85 11.53
C LEU A 160 20.82 0.42 11.38
N LEU A 161 20.17 -0.55 12.02
CA LEU A 161 20.56 -1.95 11.94
C LEU A 161 19.96 -2.64 10.72
N LYS A 162 20.81 -3.41 10.02
CA LYS A 162 20.32 -4.48 9.15
C LYS A 162 19.74 -5.56 10.07
N PRO A 163 18.45 -5.92 9.94
CA PRO A 163 17.86 -6.93 10.83
C PRO A 163 18.65 -8.25 10.74
N GLN A 164 18.91 -8.87 11.89
CA GLN A 164 19.67 -10.14 11.97
C GLN A 164 18.92 -11.29 11.30
N VAL A 165 17.59 -11.21 11.27
CA VAL A 165 16.75 -12.02 10.38
C VAL A 165 16.71 -11.31 9.04
N THR A 166 17.30 -11.92 8.01
CA THR A 166 17.21 -11.45 6.63
C THR A 166 15.77 -11.55 6.15
N THR A 167 14.95 -10.57 6.50
CA THR A 167 13.90 -10.11 5.59
C THR A 167 14.60 -9.26 4.54
N ASP A 168 15.36 -9.91 3.65
CA ASP A 168 15.74 -9.32 2.36
C ASP A 168 14.46 -9.18 1.53
N ILE A 169 13.61 -8.26 1.96
CA ILE A 169 12.32 -8.00 1.37
C ILE A 169 12.38 -6.63 0.72
N PRO A 170 12.96 -6.52 -0.48
CA PRO A 170 13.09 -5.25 -1.17
C PRO A 170 11.70 -4.63 -1.30
N THR A 171 11.52 -3.48 -0.63
CA THR A 171 10.40 -2.52 -0.76
C THR A 171 9.00 -3.13 -0.76
N ILE A 172 8.20 -2.87 0.28
CA ILE A 172 6.74 -3.16 0.34
C ILE A 172 6.35 -4.66 0.29
N ARG A 173 7.27 -5.57 -0.08
CA ARG A 173 7.02 -7.01 -0.24
C ARG A 173 6.83 -7.84 1.05
N ALA A 174 6.79 -7.22 2.24
CA ALA A 174 7.14 -7.86 3.51
C ALA A 174 6.00 -8.28 4.46
N VAL A 175 4.77 -8.34 3.98
CA VAL A 175 3.65 -8.94 4.75
C VAL A 175 3.06 -10.18 4.06
N LEU A 176 3.46 -10.52 2.82
CA LEU A 176 2.79 -11.61 2.07
C LEU A 176 3.72 -12.55 1.30
N CYS A 177 4.96 -12.76 1.75
CA CYS A 177 5.77 -13.84 1.16
C CYS A 177 5.38 -15.19 1.80
N ILE A 178 4.19 -15.66 1.42
CA ILE A 178 3.62 -16.95 1.80
C ILE A 178 4.26 -18.05 0.98
N MET A 179 4.93 -18.98 1.65
CA MET A 179 5.64 -20.08 1.02
C MET A 179 4.70 -21.18 0.49
N GLU A 180 5.13 -21.80 -0.61
CA GLU A 180 4.66 -23.09 -1.17
C GLU A 180 3.44 -23.17 -2.12
N ARG A 181 3.09 -22.12 -2.88
CA ARG A 181 2.47 -22.28 -4.23
C ARG A 181 2.85 -21.15 -5.19
N GLN A 182 3.94 -21.33 -5.95
CA GLN A 182 4.22 -20.80 -7.31
C GLN A 182 3.64 -19.43 -7.79
N GLU A 183 3.36 -18.45 -6.94
CA GLU A 183 2.99 -17.09 -7.37
C GLU A 183 3.82 -16.06 -6.60
N CYS A 184 4.79 -15.46 -7.29
CA CYS A 184 5.58 -14.36 -6.74
C CYS A 184 4.69 -13.13 -6.54
N ILE A 185 4.88 -12.39 -5.44
CA ILE A 185 4.34 -11.02 -5.34
C ILE A 185 5.02 -10.19 -6.41
N CYS A 186 4.23 -9.68 -7.33
CA CYS A 186 4.65 -8.85 -8.43
C CYS A 186 4.15 -7.42 -8.23
N PRO A 187 4.82 -6.40 -8.81
CA PRO A 187 4.29 -5.06 -8.85
C PRO A 187 2.85 -5.05 -9.39
N SER A 188 2.00 -4.16 -8.87
CA SER A 188 0.62 -4.04 -9.35
C SER A 188 0.58 -3.97 -10.89
N GLY A 189 -0.27 -4.78 -11.50
CA GLY A 189 -0.33 -4.96 -12.96
C GLY A 189 0.61 -6.03 -13.54
N TYR A 190 1.39 -6.74 -12.71
CA TYR A 190 2.23 -7.87 -13.11
C TYR A 190 1.92 -9.10 -12.28
N GLY A 191 2.14 -10.29 -12.83
CA GLY A 191 1.90 -11.56 -12.16
C GLY A 191 2.79 -12.69 -12.69
N ARG A 192 2.44 -13.91 -12.28
CA ARG A 192 3.18 -15.17 -12.54
C ARG A 192 4.52 -15.25 -11.82
N ALA A 193 5.18 -16.40 -11.95
CA ALA A 193 6.42 -16.71 -11.26
C ALA A 193 7.58 -15.75 -11.58
N LEU A 194 7.56 -15.05 -12.72
CA LEU A 194 8.63 -14.14 -13.13
C LEU A 194 8.22 -12.67 -13.14
N CYS A 195 6.99 -12.33 -12.73
CA CYS A 195 6.48 -10.94 -12.75
C CYS A 195 6.61 -10.24 -14.10
N ASN A 196 6.55 -10.99 -15.20
CA ASN A 196 6.73 -10.53 -16.56
C ASN A 196 5.47 -10.72 -17.43
N GLU A 197 4.38 -11.19 -16.81
CA GLU A 197 3.07 -11.44 -17.41
C GLU A 197 1.97 -10.63 -16.68
N SER A 198 0.80 -10.50 -17.29
CA SER A 198 -0.36 -9.88 -16.63
C SER A 198 -0.91 -10.81 -15.53
N PRO A 199 -1.40 -10.27 -14.39
CA PRO A 199 -2.06 -11.06 -13.35
C PRO A 199 -3.22 -11.90 -13.87
N LYS A 200 -3.52 -13.00 -13.17
CA LYS A 200 -4.79 -13.71 -13.36
C LYS A 200 -5.96 -12.80 -12.97
N GLY A 201 -7.08 -12.92 -13.68
CA GLY A 201 -8.28 -12.12 -13.42
C GLY A 201 -8.84 -11.55 -14.72
N CYS A 202 -9.53 -10.41 -14.61
CA CYS A 202 -10.00 -9.68 -15.77
C CYS A 202 -8.94 -8.71 -16.31
N GLY A 203 -9.16 -8.30 -17.56
CA GLY A 203 -8.32 -7.36 -18.28
C GLY A 203 -7.73 -7.97 -19.54
N GLN A 204 -7.11 -7.15 -20.38
CA GLN A 204 -6.54 -7.58 -21.65
C GLN A 204 -5.35 -6.74 -22.08
N THR A 205 -4.56 -7.27 -23.02
CA THR A 205 -3.46 -6.55 -23.65
C THR A 205 -3.94 -5.88 -24.94
N TYR A 206 -3.72 -4.59 -25.06
CA TYR A 206 -4.03 -3.76 -26.22
C TYR A 206 -2.74 -3.35 -26.93
N MET A 207 -2.72 -3.48 -28.25
CA MET A 207 -1.63 -2.93 -29.07
C MET A 207 -1.95 -1.50 -29.48
N ALA A 208 -1.09 -0.56 -29.11
CA ALA A 208 -1.19 0.85 -29.48
C ALA A 208 -0.80 1.07 -30.95
N LYS A 209 -1.58 1.89 -31.64
CA LYS A 209 -1.33 2.41 -32.99
C LYS A 209 -1.02 3.90 -32.92
N GLU A 210 -0.59 4.48 -34.04
CA GLU A 210 -0.41 5.94 -34.16
C GLU A 210 -1.73 6.71 -34.10
N THR A 211 -2.84 6.06 -34.47
CA THR A 211 -4.19 6.59 -34.34
C THR A 211 -4.72 6.42 -32.93
N GLU A 212 -5.55 7.36 -32.48
CA GLU A 212 -6.20 7.32 -31.18
C GLU A 212 -7.11 6.08 -31.02
N GLN A 213 -7.01 5.45 -29.85
CA GLN A 213 -7.77 4.28 -29.42
C GLN A 213 -8.33 4.51 -28.01
N PHE A 214 -9.32 3.70 -27.63
CA PHE A 214 -9.98 3.81 -26.33
C PHE A 214 -9.87 2.50 -25.55
N LEU A 215 -9.61 2.62 -24.25
CA LEU A 215 -9.75 1.56 -23.26
C LEU A 215 -10.92 1.95 -22.37
N ILE A 216 -11.95 1.11 -22.35
CA ILE A 216 -13.15 1.31 -21.53
C ILE A 216 -13.23 0.14 -20.58
N ASP A 217 -13.18 0.42 -19.28
CA ASP A 217 -13.31 -0.59 -18.24
C ASP A 217 -14.41 -0.20 -17.26
N LYS A 218 -15.23 -1.17 -16.89
CA LYS A 218 -16.36 -0.98 -15.98
C LYS A 218 -16.29 -2.04 -14.90
N LEU A 219 -15.96 -1.61 -13.68
CA LEU A 219 -15.62 -2.48 -12.57
C LEU A 219 -16.52 -2.21 -11.37
N GLY A 220 -16.96 -3.28 -10.70
CA GLY A 220 -17.88 -3.21 -9.56
C GLY A 220 -19.34 -3.46 -9.93
N PHE A 221 -20.18 -3.43 -8.91
CA PHE A 221 -21.62 -3.69 -8.97
C PHE A 221 -22.34 -2.88 -7.88
N PRO A 222 -23.63 -2.54 -8.06
CA PRO A 222 -24.40 -1.79 -7.05
C PRO A 222 -24.27 -2.43 -5.66
N SER A 223 -23.63 -1.72 -4.74
CA SER A 223 -23.33 -2.19 -3.39
C SER A 223 -22.74 -1.06 -2.54
N ASN A 224 -22.89 -1.19 -1.22
CA ASN A 224 -22.16 -0.38 -0.25
C ASN A 224 -20.64 -0.66 -0.32
N VAL A 225 -19.84 0.03 0.50
CA VAL A 225 -18.39 -0.16 0.52
C VAL A 225 -18.09 -1.61 0.89
N ARG A 226 -17.34 -2.30 0.02
CA ARG A 226 -16.92 -3.69 0.18
C ARG A 226 -15.60 -3.74 0.92
N TYR A 227 -15.37 -4.79 1.70
CA TYR A 227 -14.11 -4.98 2.43
C TYR A 227 -12.89 -5.14 1.52
N GLU A 228 -13.08 -5.77 0.36
CA GLU A 228 -12.03 -6.02 -0.61
C GLU A 228 -12.22 -5.17 -1.87
N TYR A 229 -11.09 -4.85 -2.51
CA TYR A 229 -11.09 -4.25 -3.83
C TYR A 229 -11.28 -5.32 -4.90
N LEU A 230 -12.08 -4.98 -5.90
CA LEU A 230 -11.99 -5.62 -7.20
C LEU A 230 -10.86 -4.96 -7.99
N PHE A 231 -10.11 -5.74 -8.75
CA PHE A 231 -9.06 -5.26 -9.64
C PHE A 231 -9.27 -5.80 -11.06
N CYS A 232 -8.96 -5.00 -12.08
CA CYS A 232 -8.86 -5.42 -13.47
C CYS A 232 -7.54 -4.94 -14.07
N ASN A 233 -6.74 -5.86 -14.62
CA ASN A 233 -5.37 -5.59 -15.04
C ASN A 233 -5.25 -5.61 -16.57
N HIS A 234 -5.14 -4.43 -17.16
CA HIS A 234 -4.99 -4.22 -18.60
C HIS A 234 -3.57 -3.81 -18.92
N TRP A 235 -3.05 -4.18 -20.09
CA TRP A 235 -1.77 -3.68 -20.60
C TRP A 235 -1.98 -2.94 -21.91
N ILE A 236 -1.31 -1.81 -22.09
CA ILE A 236 -1.17 -1.17 -23.39
C ILE A 236 0.28 -1.35 -23.84
N GLU A 237 0.50 -1.97 -24.98
CA GLU A 237 1.82 -2.26 -25.52
C GLU A 237 2.05 -1.58 -26.86
N ALA A 238 3.31 -1.21 -27.11
CA ALA A 238 3.77 -0.65 -28.36
C ALA A 238 5.02 -1.40 -28.84
N PRO A 239 5.37 -1.29 -30.13
CA PRO A 239 6.63 -1.82 -30.64
C PRO A 239 7.84 -1.32 -29.83
N GLN A 240 8.90 -2.13 -29.78
CA GLN A 240 10.10 -1.80 -29.01
C GLN A 240 10.66 -0.42 -29.40
N GLY A 241 11.03 0.38 -28.39
CA GLY A 241 11.55 1.74 -28.58
C GLY A 241 10.48 2.82 -28.79
N LYS A 242 9.20 2.46 -28.98
CA LYS A 242 8.09 3.42 -28.98
C LYS A 242 7.60 3.70 -27.57
N LYS A 243 7.05 4.90 -27.39
CA LYS A 243 6.35 5.33 -26.17
C LYS A 243 4.86 5.40 -26.43
N ILE A 244 4.08 5.38 -25.37
CA ILE A 244 2.62 5.39 -25.40
C ILE A 244 2.15 6.66 -24.67
N GLU A 245 1.29 7.42 -25.32
CA GLU A 245 0.53 8.49 -24.69
C GLU A 245 -0.79 7.91 -24.18
N VAL A 246 -1.09 8.13 -22.90
CA VAL A 246 -2.34 7.73 -22.26
C VAL A 246 -2.99 8.96 -21.64
N LYS A 247 -4.24 9.22 -21.97
CA LYS A 247 -5.02 10.34 -21.47
C LYS A 247 -6.26 9.84 -20.72
N VAL A 248 -6.49 10.40 -19.54
CA VAL A 248 -7.70 10.14 -18.75
C VAL A 248 -8.87 10.88 -19.40
N SER A 249 -9.75 10.17 -20.09
CA SER A 249 -10.89 10.76 -20.80
C SER A 249 -12.08 10.98 -19.87
N SER A 250 -12.39 9.99 -19.03
CA SER A 250 -13.49 10.07 -18.06
C SER A 250 -13.35 9.05 -16.92
N ILE A 251 -13.83 9.43 -15.74
CA ILE A 251 -14.06 8.55 -14.59
C ILE A 251 -15.49 8.85 -14.10
N SER A 252 -16.38 7.86 -14.09
CA SER A 252 -17.83 8.11 -14.01
C SER A 252 -18.33 8.73 -12.71
N TYR A 253 -17.82 8.31 -11.54
CA TYR A 253 -18.34 8.72 -10.23
C TYR A 253 -17.34 9.47 -9.35
N GLY A 254 -16.08 9.56 -9.76
CA GLY A 254 -15.12 10.50 -9.16
C GLY A 254 -15.02 10.47 -7.62
N PHE A 255 -14.34 9.51 -7.00
CA PHE A 255 -14.06 9.55 -5.55
C PHE A 255 -12.87 10.46 -5.30
N ALA A 256 -13.10 11.76 -5.21
CA ALA A 256 -12.06 12.76 -4.95
C ALA A 256 -11.56 12.68 -3.49
N HIS A 257 -10.89 11.58 -3.16
CA HIS A 257 -10.24 11.33 -1.88
C HIS A 257 -8.75 11.07 -2.10
N ASP A 258 -7.91 11.60 -1.21
CA ASP A 258 -6.48 11.33 -1.23
C ASP A 258 -6.22 9.82 -1.18
N GLY A 259 -5.33 9.34 -2.06
CA GLY A 259 -5.02 7.92 -2.20
C GLY A 259 -6.07 7.08 -2.95
N CYS A 260 -7.20 7.66 -3.39
CA CYS A 260 -8.25 7.00 -4.16
C CYS A 260 -8.91 5.80 -3.46
N ILE A 261 -9.24 5.94 -2.18
CA ILE A 261 -9.66 4.84 -1.27
C ILE A 261 -10.97 4.07 -1.63
N LEU A 262 -11.73 4.48 -2.64
CA LEU A 262 -12.99 3.82 -3.03
C LEU A 262 -12.94 3.17 -4.42
N GLY A 263 -12.05 3.66 -5.28
CA GLY A 263 -11.88 3.16 -6.63
C GLY A 263 -11.27 4.20 -7.57
N GLY A 264 -10.65 3.72 -8.63
CA GLY A 264 -10.00 4.54 -9.63
C GLY A 264 -9.20 3.70 -10.62
N VAL A 265 -8.18 4.33 -11.19
CA VAL A 265 -7.23 3.70 -12.10
C VAL A 265 -5.80 4.07 -11.71
N GLU A 266 -4.92 3.07 -11.66
CA GLU A 266 -3.47 3.24 -11.56
C GLU A 266 -2.85 3.06 -12.95
N ILE A 267 -2.05 4.04 -13.40
CA ILE A 267 -1.41 4.03 -14.73
C ILE A 267 0.11 4.05 -14.57
N LYS A 268 0.76 2.92 -14.90
CA LYS A 268 2.21 2.73 -14.79
C LYS A 268 2.97 3.26 -16.01
N SER A 269 3.06 4.59 -16.12
CA SER A 269 3.76 5.27 -17.21
C SER A 269 5.27 5.47 -16.98
N SER A 270 5.78 5.28 -15.77
CA SER A 270 7.24 5.42 -15.50
C SER A 270 8.07 4.34 -16.23
N LYS A 271 9.36 4.62 -16.43
CA LYS A 271 10.32 3.61 -16.96
C LYS A 271 10.54 2.48 -15.95
N ASP A 272 10.67 2.83 -14.68
CA ASP A 272 10.63 1.86 -13.59
C ASP A 272 9.17 1.66 -13.17
N GLN A 273 8.68 0.44 -13.35
CA GLN A 273 7.30 0.05 -13.12
C GLN A 273 7.14 -0.80 -11.85
N ILE A 274 8.17 -0.88 -11.00
CA ILE A 274 8.10 -1.54 -9.70
C ILE A 274 7.23 -0.75 -8.71
N PRO A 275 7.37 0.59 -8.57
CA PRO A 275 6.57 1.35 -7.61
C PRO A 275 5.08 1.43 -7.98
N THR A 276 4.25 1.80 -7.00
CA THR A 276 2.90 2.29 -7.25
C THR A 276 2.98 3.54 -8.14
N ALA A 277 2.17 3.59 -9.18
CA ALA A 277 2.18 4.70 -10.13
C ALA A 277 1.06 5.70 -9.88
N TYR A 278 0.87 6.63 -10.83
CA TYR A 278 -0.16 7.65 -10.77
C TYR A 278 -1.54 7.01 -10.63
N ARG A 279 -2.28 7.44 -9.61
CA ARG A 279 -3.67 7.04 -9.37
C ARG A 279 -4.61 8.20 -9.67
N PHE A 280 -5.66 7.90 -10.42
CA PHE A 280 -6.72 8.84 -10.76
C PHE A 280 -8.05 8.26 -10.34
N CYS A 281 -8.86 9.07 -9.69
CA CYS A 281 -10.14 8.64 -9.16
C CYS A 281 -11.20 9.73 -9.20
N SER A 282 -10.86 10.95 -9.61
CA SER A 282 -11.75 12.12 -9.63
C SER A 282 -12.10 12.52 -11.07
N HIS A 283 -13.27 13.15 -11.26
CA HIS A 283 -13.58 13.81 -12.53
C HIS A 283 -12.60 14.93 -12.87
N ASN A 284 -11.97 15.54 -11.86
CA ASN A 284 -10.97 16.59 -12.05
C ASN A 284 -9.67 16.07 -12.69
N ASP A 285 -9.45 14.75 -12.68
CA ASP A 285 -8.30 14.12 -13.31
C ASP A 285 -8.46 14.02 -14.84
N ARG A 286 -9.64 14.38 -15.36
CA ARG A 286 -9.93 14.39 -16.80
C ARG A 286 -8.95 15.28 -17.56
N ASN A 287 -8.58 14.82 -18.75
CA ASN A 287 -7.58 15.42 -19.63
C ASN A 287 -6.14 15.38 -19.10
N THR A 288 -5.88 14.67 -18.00
CA THR A 288 -4.50 14.36 -17.60
C THR A 288 -3.88 13.44 -18.66
N VAL A 289 -2.70 13.82 -19.15
CA VAL A 289 -1.95 13.08 -20.17
C VAL A 289 -0.64 12.58 -19.57
N LEU A 290 -0.36 11.30 -19.76
CA LEU A 290 0.88 10.64 -19.36
C LEU A 290 1.58 10.07 -20.59
N VAL A 291 2.88 10.28 -20.70
CA VAL A 291 3.72 9.66 -21.73
C VAL A 291 4.61 8.61 -21.08
N SER A 292 4.62 7.40 -21.62
CA SER A 292 5.33 6.29 -21.02
C SER A 292 6.85 6.38 -21.15
N GLY A 293 7.57 5.86 -20.16
CA GLY A 293 9.02 5.67 -20.16
C GLY A 293 9.47 4.36 -20.81
N SER A 294 8.55 3.43 -21.04
CA SER A 294 8.76 2.13 -21.70
C SER A 294 7.70 1.90 -22.79
N ASN A 295 7.80 0.80 -23.53
CA ASN A 295 6.83 0.42 -24.56
C ASN A 295 5.66 -0.42 -24.02
N ARG A 296 5.48 -0.48 -22.70
CA ARG A 296 4.37 -1.17 -22.02
C ARG A 296 3.81 -0.26 -20.94
N VAL A 297 2.50 -0.15 -20.82
CA VAL A 297 1.81 0.59 -19.75
C VAL A 297 0.78 -0.34 -19.10
N PRO A 298 1.09 -0.88 -17.91
CA PRO A 298 0.08 -1.49 -17.07
C PRO A 298 -0.95 -0.44 -16.62
N VAL A 299 -2.22 -0.78 -16.80
CA VAL A 299 -3.40 -0.02 -16.40
C VAL A 299 -4.23 -0.89 -15.47
N ILE A 300 -4.32 -0.50 -14.21
CA ILE A 300 -5.00 -1.27 -13.17
C ILE A 300 -6.21 -0.47 -12.73
N THR A 301 -7.41 -0.92 -13.11
CA THR A 301 -8.63 -0.36 -12.54
C THR A 301 -8.95 -1.09 -11.25
N PHE A 302 -9.44 -0.35 -10.26
CA PHE A 302 -9.77 -0.91 -8.96
C PHE A 302 -11.02 -0.26 -8.38
N ASN A 303 -11.84 -1.02 -7.67
CA ASN A 303 -13.11 -0.52 -7.13
C ASN A 303 -13.59 -1.34 -5.93
N ARG A 304 -14.00 -0.65 -4.87
CA ARG A 304 -14.66 -1.27 -3.70
C ARG A 304 -16.01 -0.66 -3.34
N PHE A 305 -16.50 0.33 -4.08
CA PHE A 305 -17.82 0.92 -3.84
C PHE A 305 -18.61 1.10 -5.13
N ASN A 306 -19.86 0.65 -5.11
CA ASN A 306 -20.75 0.63 -6.28
C ASN A 306 -20.03 0.08 -7.52
N GLN A 307 -20.27 0.70 -8.67
CA GLN A 307 -19.67 0.40 -9.95
C GLN A 307 -19.10 1.68 -10.54
N GLN A 308 -17.88 1.61 -11.05
CA GLN A 308 -17.17 2.72 -11.66
C GLN A 308 -16.79 2.38 -13.08
N GLN A 309 -16.86 3.37 -13.98
CA GLN A 309 -16.36 3.26 -15.33
C GLN A 309 -15.18 4.21 -15.52
N VAL A 310 -14.11 3.69 -16.11
CA VAL A 310 -12.91 4.43 -16.50
C VAL A 310 -12.79 4.36 -18.02
N ILE A 311 -12.57 5.51 -18.64
CA ILE A 311 -12.32 5.64 -20.08
C ILE A 311 -10.96 6.31 -20.25
N LEU A 312 -10.04 5.62 -20.91
CA LEU A 312 -8.73 6.14 -21.30
C LEU A 312 -8.65 6.24 -22.81
N GLU A 313 -8.07 7.33 -23.28
CA GLU A 313 -7.59 7.51 -24.66
C GLU A 313 -6.12 7.10 -24.70
N TYR A 314 -5.69 6.34 -25.71
CA TYR A 314 -4.28 6.00 -25.88
C TYR A 314 -3.86 5.91 -27.34
N LYS A 315 -2.57 6.15 -27.59
CA LYS A 315 -1.90 6.02 -28.90
C LYS A 315 -0.39 5.92 -28.71
N ILE A 316 0.34 5.57 -29.77
CA ILE A 316 1.79 5.74 -29.82
C ILE A 316 2.10 7.24 -29.72
N ALA A 317 2.98 7.61 -28.78
CA ALA A 317 3.47 8.97 -28.66
C ALA A 317 4.36 9.33 -29.86
N GLN A 318 4.19 10.53 -30.39
CA GLN A 318 4.98 11.07 -31.50
C GLN A 318 6.39 11.47 -31.07
#